data_AF-A0A1S2DI06-F1
#
_entry.id   AF-A0A1S2DI06-F1
#
_cell.length_a   1.000
_cell.length_b   1.000
_cell.length_c   1.000
_cell.angle_alpha   90.00
_cell.angle_beta   90.00
_cell.angle_gamma   90.00
#
_symmetry.space_group_name_H-M   'P 1'
#
loop_
_entity.id
_entity.type
_entity.pdbx_description
1 polymer ?
#
loop_
_entity_poly.entity_id
_entity_poly.type
_entity_poly.pdbx_seq_one_letter_code
_entity_poly.pdbx_strand_id
1 'polypeptide(L)'
;MAERIDYTPPPNGDLDPSAQQEWERLLEGLHEHGFLRFANDLVRSNTQLAQILTNALSREGSLNAIQNLSSLLIALSSIPPGQFHKTVYAARDAFVAMETEIRSEREHDKAPGFSGAFRLLKDEELWHALTPLIGGLKTFTAGLDRDVERPVSDRTGKPSDFQ
;
A
#
# COMPACT_ATOMS: atom_id res chain seq x y z
N MET A 1 63.79 -8.55 30.23
CA MET A 1 63.32 -9.55 29.24
C MET A 1 62.02 -10.13 29.79
N ALA A 2 60.89 -9.93 29.11
CA ALA A 2 59.59 -10.43 29.56
C ALA A 2 59.31 -11.79 28.91
N GLU A 3 58.89 -12.76 29.70
CA GLU A 3 58.57 -14.12 29.28
C GLU A 3 57.23 -14.14 28.51
N ARG A 4 57.20 -14.88 27.39
CA ARG A 4 56.05 -14.89 26.48
C ARG A 4 54.97 -15.83 27.03
N ILE A 5 53.80 -15.29 27.34
CA ILE A 5 52.63 -16.09 27.71
C ILE A 5 52.05 -16.65 26.40
N ASP A 6 52.13 -17.98 26.21
CA ASP A 6 51.39 -18.66 25.15
C ASP A 6 49.92 -18.79 25.56
N TYR A 7 49.12 -17.86 25.07
CA TYR A 7 47.66 -17.89 25.18
C TYR A 7 47.07 -18.60 23.96
N THR A 8 46.42 -19.75 24.18
CA THR A 8 45.64 -20.42 23.14
C THR A 8 44.18 -19.98 23.29
N PRO A 9 43.60 -19.21 22.35
CA PRO A 9 42.19 -18.86 22.41
C PRO A 9 41.33 -20.13 22.32
N PRO A 10 40.21 -20.22 23.07
CA PRO A 10 39.26 -21.32 22.89
C PRO A 10 38.75 -21.32 21.44
N PRO A 11 38.46 -22.48 20.84
CA PRO A 11 38.01 -22.55 19.46
C PRO A 11 36.74 -21.71 19.33
N ASN A 12 36.79 -20.70 18.48
CA ASN A 12 35.61 -19.96 18.08
C ASN A 12 34.67 -20.99 17.43
N GLY A 13 33.54 -21.30 18.08
CA GLY A 13 32.47 -22.05 17.42
C GLY A 13 32.14 -21.37 16.10
N ASP A 14 31.84 -22.17 15.07
CA ASP A 14 31.71 -21.74 13.67
C ASP A 14 31.04 -20.37 13.56
N LEU A 15 31.85 -19.36 13.23
CA LEU A 15 31.44 -17.95 13.16
C LEU A 15 30.49 -17.66 11.99
N ASP A 16 30.14 -18.69 11.22
CA ASP A 16 29.22 -18.62 10.10
C ASP A 16 28.19 -19.76 10.29
N PRO A 17 26.98 -19.47 10.82
CA PRO A 17 25.95 -20.49 10.96
C PRO A 17 25.67 -21.10 9.59
N SER A 18 25.60 -22.42 9.51
CA SER A 18 25.31 -23.08 8.24
C SER A 18 23.97 -22.57 7.68
N ALA A 19 23.82 -22.56 6.35
CA ALA A 19 22.58 -22.12 5.71
C ALA A 19 21.33 -22.84 6.25
N GLN A 20 21.48 -24.07 6.77
CA GLN A 20 20.41 -24.81 7.45
C GLN A 20 20.06 -24.20 8.81
N GLN A 21 21.05 -23.81 9.60
CA GLN A 21 20.82 -23.16 10.89
C GLN A 21 20.18 -21.77 10.73
N GLU A 22 20.56 -21.03 9.68
CA GLU A 22 19.89 -19.76 9.36
C GLU A 22 18.44 -19.97 8.90
N TRP A 23 18.19 -20.99 8.09
CA TRP A 23 16.84 -21.37 7.69
C TRP A 23 15.97 -21.74 8.90
N GLU A 24 16.50 -22.54 9.82
CA GLU A 24 15.81 -22.92 11.05
C GLU A 24 15.51 -21.70 11.92
N ARG A 25 16.48 -20.80 12.11
CA ARG A 25 16.28 -19.54 12.84
C ARG A 25 15.24 -18.63 12.19
N LEU A 26 15.22 -18.56 10.85
CA LEU A 26 14.22 -17.80 10.12
C LEU A 26 12.83 -18.41 10.32
N LEU A 27 12.72 -19.74 10.27
CA LEU A 27 11.47 -20.46 10.42
C LEU A 27 10.93 -20.35 11.85
N GLU A 28 11.82 -20.38 12.85
CA GLU A 28 11.52 -20.12 14.24
C GLU A 28 11.06 -18.68 14.44
N GLY A 29 11.77 -17.69 13.89
CA GLY A 29 11.36 -16.28 13.93
C GLY A 29 9.99 -16.02 13.28
N LEU A 30 9.71 -16.67 12.13
CA LEU A 30 8.40 -16.63 11.48
C LEU A 30 7.30 -17.30 12.32
N HIS A 31 7.64 -18.36 13.05
CA HIS A 31 6.73 -19.03 13.97
C HIS A 31 6.39 -18.13 15.17
N GLU A 32 7.41 -17.57 15.83
CA GLU A 32 7.26 -16.71 17.01
C GLU A 32 6.40 -15.48 16.72
N HIS A 33 6.59 -14.86 15.56
CA HIS A 33 5.81 -13.69 15.14
C HIS A 33 4.42 -14.09 14.58
N GLY A 34 4.04 -15.37 14.67
CA GLY A 34 2.72 -15.86 14.31
C GLY A 34 2.46 -15.94 12.81
N PHE A 35 3.48 -15.73 11.96
CA PHE A 35 3.33 -15.75 10.50
C PHE A 35 2.95 -17.14 10.00
N LEU A 36 3.57 -18.20 10.56
CA LEU A 36 3.20 -19.57 10.24
C LEU A 36 1.78 -19.91 10.69
N ARG A 37 1.33 -19.38 11.83
CA ARG A 37 -0.04 -19.57 12.31
C ARG A 37 -1.04 -18.84 11.44
N PHE A 38 -0.77 -17.60 11.08
CA PHE A 38 -1.59 -16.82 10.15
C PHE A 38 -1.70 -17.51 8.79
N ALA A 39 -0.60 -18.00 8.22
CA ALA A 39 -0.62 -18.74 6.96
C ALA A 39 -1.42 -20.05 7.09
N ASN A 40 -1.27 -20.78 8.20
CA ASN A 40 -2.01 -21.99 8.48
C ASN A 40 -3.52 -21.70 8.62
N ASP A 41 -3.88 -20.65 9.37
CA ASP A 41 -5.26 -20.21 9.57
C ASP A 41 -5.88 -19.76 8.25
N LEU A 42 -5.14 -19.05 7.39
CA LEU A 42 -5.60 -18.65 6.06
C LEU A 42 -5.88 -19.86 5.17
N VAL A 43 -4.98 -20.84 5.15
CA VAL A 43 -5.14 -22.09 4.37
C VAL A 43 -6.30 -22.93 4.92
N ARG A 44 -6.46 -23.00 6.25
CA ARG A 44 -7.55 -23.74 6.90
C ARG A 44 -8.89 -23.01 6.79
N SER A 45 -8.89 -21.69 6.63
CA SER A 45 -10.10 -20.86 6.67
C SER A 45 -11.11 -21.16 5.56
N ASN A 46 -10.73 -21.75 4.43
CA ASN A 46 -11.67 -22.54 3.60
C ASN A 46 -10.98 -23.21 2.40
N THR A 47 -11.30 -24.47 2.12
CA THR A 47 -11.09 -25.09 0.78
C THR A 47 -11.82 -24.30 -0.32
N GLN A 48 -12.87 -23.56 0.05
CA GLN A 48 -13.58 -22.64 -0.83
C GLN A 48 -12.73 -21.44 -1.28
N LEU A 49 -11.84 -20.91 -0.43
CA LEU A 49 -10.90 -19.84 -0.83
C LEU A 49 -9.84 -20.39 -1.78
N ALA A 50 -9.34 -21.61 -1.54
CA ALA A 50 -8.42 -22.27 -2.46
C ALA A 50 -9.06 -22.49 -3.84
N GLN A 51 -10.33 -22.89 -3.91
CA GLN A 51 -11.09 -23.04 -5.16
C GLN A 51 -11.39 -21.69 -5.82
N ILE A 52 -11.75 -20.65 -5.06
CA ILE A 52 -11.97 -19.30 -5.60
C ILE A 52 -10.66 -18.71 -6.13
N LEU A 53 -9.55 -18.87 -5.42
CA LEU A 53 -8.23 -18.40 -5.82
C LEU A 53 -7.71 -19.18 -7.03
N THR A 54 -7.86 -20.51 -7.09
CA THR A 54 -7.47 -21.29 -8.27
C THR A 54 -8.36 -20.99 -9.47
N ASN A 55 -9.68 -20.92 -9.30
CA ASN A 55 -10.60 -20.51 -10.37
C ASN A 55 -10.39 -19.05 -10.82
N ALA A 56 -9.95 -18.17 -9.91
CA ALA A 56 -9.53 -16.82 -10.25
C ALA A 56 -8.22 -16.88 -11.04
N LEU A 57 -7.14 -17.44 -10.48
CA LEU A 57 -5.79 -17.56 -11.08
C LEU A 57 -5.80 -18.24 -12.45
N SER A 58 -6.73 -19.16 -12.70
CA SER A 58 -6.88 -19.84 -13.99
C SER A 58 -7.66 -19.05 -15.05
N ARG A 59 -8.21 -17.87 -14.71
CA ARG A 59 -8.87 -16.96 -15.67
C ARG A 59 -7.93 -15.83 -16.06
N GLU A 60 -7.95 -15.42 -17.33
CA GLU A 60 -7.24 -14.23 -17.84
C GLU A 60 -7.50 -12.97 -17.00
N GLY A 61 -8.70 -12.83 -16.42
CA GLY A 61 -9.05 -11.73 -15.52
C GLY A 61 -8.22 -11.65 -14.23
N SER A 62 -7.62 -12.75 -13.76
CA SER A 62 -6.75 -12.74 -12.57
C SER A 62 -5.36 -12.21 -12.83
N LEU A 63 -4.81 -12.43 -14.02
CA LEU A 63 -3.55 -11.82 -14.42
C LEU A 63 -3.70 -10.30 -14.41
N ASN A 64 -4.81 -9.79 -14.94
CA ASN A 64 -5.14 -8.35 -14.86
C ASN A 64 -5.34 -7.87 -13.42
N ALA A 65 -5.99 -8.66 -12.56
CA ALA A 65 -6.18 -8.31 -11.16
C ALA A 65 -4.84 -8.23 -10.39
N ILE A 66 -3.95 -9.22 -10.59
CA ILE A 66 -2.61 -9.24 -10.01
C ILE A 66 -1.79 -8.07 -10.55
N GLN A 67 -1.91 -7.77 -11.84
CA GLN A 67 -1.20 -6.65 -12.45
C GLN A 67 -1.68 -5.31 -11.90
N ASN A 68 -2.99 -5.09 -11.79
CA ASN A 68 -3.57 -3.88 -11.20
C ASN A 68 -3.15 -3.73 -9.72
N LEU A 69 -3.19 -4.82 -8.96
CA LEU A 69 -2.75 -4.82 -7.57
C LEU A 69 -1.25 -4.52 -7.45
N SER A 70 -0.44 -5.07 -8.35
CA SER A 70 1.00 -4.80 -8.43
C SER A 70 1.27 -3.33 -8.76
N SER A 71 0.54 -2.74 -9.70
CA SER A 71 0.62 -1.31 -10.01
C SER A 71 0.24 -0.44 -8.82
N LEU A 72 -0.78 -0.81 -8.04
CA LEU A 72 -1.15 -0.11 -6.81
C LEU A 72 -0.05 -0.20 -5.75
N LEU A 73 0.55 -1.38 -5.54
CA LEU A 73 1.65 -1.57 -4.60
C LEU A 73 2.89 -0.77 -4.98
N ILE A 74 3.22 -0.72 -6.28
CA ILE A 74 4.34 0.08 -6.81
C ILE A 74 4.04 1.58 -6.67
N ALA A 75 2.81 2.01 -6.93
CA ALA A 75 2.41 3.39 -6.73
C ALA A 75 2.52 3.77 -5.24
N LEU A 76 2.07 2.89 -4.36
CA LEU A 76 2.13 3.10 -2.91
C LEU A 76 3.57 3.10 -2.38
N SER A 77 4.46 2.24 -2.91
CA SER A 77 5.87 2.20 -2.53
C SER A 77 6.67 3.42 -3.01
N SER A 78 6.15 4.15 -4.00
CA SER A 78 6.76 5.41 -4.45
C SER A 78 6.61 6.56 -3.45
N ILE A 79 5.74 6.42 -2.44
CA ILE A 79 5.59 7.40 -1.36
C ILE A 79 6.83 7.29 -0.44
N PRO A 80 7.58 8.38 -0.19
CA PRO A 80 8.72 8.35 0.70
C PRO A 80 8.33 7.83 2.10
N PRO A 81 9.13 6.96 2.75
CA PRO A 81 8.74 6.31 4.01
C PRO A 81 8.48 7.33 5.13
N GLY A 82 9.22 8.45 5.17
CA GLY A 82 8.98 9.53 6.14
C GLY A 82 7.67 10.29 5.94
N GLN A 83 7.04 10.16 4.77
CA GLN A 83 5.75 10.76 4.43
C GLN A 83 4.61 9.75 4.46
N PHE A 84 4.88 8.46 4.24
CA PHE A 84 3.87 7.40 4.21
C PHE A 84 3.00 7.36 5.47
N HIS A 85 3.61 7.46 6.65
CA HIS A 85 2.84 7.53 7.89
C HIS A 85 1.91 8.76 7.90
N LYS A 86 2.42 9.93 7.52
CA LYS A 86 1.61 11.16 7.50
C LYS A 86 0.46 11.06 6.49
N THR A 87 0.70 10.49 5.31
CA THR A 87 -0.33 10.38 4.26
C THR A 87 -1.41 9.38 4.63
N VAL A 88 -1.06 8.22 5.18
CA VAL A 88 -2.03 7.20 5.59
C VAL A 88 -2.94 7.70 6.71
N TYR A 89 -2.37 8.34 7.73
CA TYR A 89 -3.17 8.88 8.83
C TYR A 89 -4.00 10.09 8.40
N ALA A 90 -3.46 10.99 7.58
CA ALA A 90 -4.24 12.10 7.02
C ALA A 90 -5.42 11.60 6.16
N ALA A 91 -5.21 10.55 5.36
CA ALA A 91 -6.27 9.93 4.58
C ALA A 91 -7.34 9.31 5.49
N ARG A 92 -6.94 8.54 6.51
CA ARG A 92 -7.85 7.99 7.52
C ARG A 92 -8.69 9.09 8.17
N ASP A 93 -8.03 10.14 8.65
CA ASP A 93 -8.71 11.22 9.38
C ASP A 93 -9.66 12.01 8.46
N ALA A 94 -9.29 12.20 7.19
CA ALA A 94 -10.18 12.77 6.18
C ALA A 94 -11.42 11.89 5.93
N PHE A 95 -11.26 10.56 5.85
CA PHE A 95 -12.40 9.64 5.72
C PHE A 95 -13.32 9.70 6.94
N VAL A 96 -12.77 9.75 8.16
CA VAL A 96 -13.54 9.87 9.39
C VAL A 96 -14.29 11.21 9.45
N ALA A 97 -13.63 12.31 9.08
CA ALA A 97 -14.27 13.63 9.02
C ALA A 97 -15.43 13.64 8.01
N MET A 98 -15.23 13.08 6.82
CA MET A 98 -16.27 12.97 5.79
C MET A 98 -17.45 12.11 6.26
N GLU A 99 -17.21 10.96 6.90
CA GLU A 99 -18.28 10.14 7.45
C GLU A 99 -19.10 10.89 8.52
N THR A 100 -18.41 11.66 9.35
CA THR A 100 -19.03 12.46 10.40
C THR A 100 -19.92 13.56 9.81
N GLU A 101 -19.45 14.24 8.77
CA GLU A 101 -20.21 15.31 8.09
C GLU A 101 -21.43 14.76 7.32
N ILE A 102 -21.27 13.64 6.61
CA ILE A 102 -22.40 12.98 5.93
C ILE A 102 -23.47 12.54 6.93
N ARG A 103 -23.06 12.17 8.15
CA ARG A 103 -23.98 11.78 9.22
C ARG A 103 -24.69 12.99 9.83
N SER A 104 -23.99 14.11 10.04
CA SER A 104 -24.58 15.34 10.57
C SER A 104 -25.53 16.01 9.58
N GLU A 105 -25.23 16.00 8.27
CA GLU A 105 -26.14 16.55 7.24
C GLU A 105 -27.46 15.78 7.14
N ARG A 106 -27.46 14.46 7.40
CA ARG A 106 -28.70 13.67 7.47
C ARG A 106 -29.57 14.02 8.68
N GLU A 107 -28.99 14.59 9.72
CA GLU A 107 -29.69 15.02 10.93
C GLU A 107 -30.21 16.47 10.81
N HIS A 108 -29.60 17.28 9.96
CA HIS A 108 -29.98 18.65 9.65
C HIS A 108 -30.58 18.79 8.23
N ASP A 109 -31.84 18.36 8.08
CA ASP A 109 -32.63 18.46 6.84
C ASP A 109 -33.05 19.92 6.50
N LYS A 110 -32.07 20.79 6.25
CA LYS A 110 -32.29 22.16 5.77
C LYS A 110 -31.37 22.46 4.59
N ALA A 111 -31.84 22.11 3.40
CA ALA A 111 -31.23 22.57 2.17
C ALA A 111 -31.19 24.12 2.15
N PRO A 112 -30.03 24.74 1.84
CA PRO A 112 -29.93 26.19 1.72
C PRO A 112 -30.82 26.65 0.56
N GLY A 113 -31.84 27.45 0.86
CA GLY A 113 -32.68 28.07 -0.18
C GLY A 113 -31.90 28.98 -1.12
N PHE A 114 -32.57 29.60 -2.10
CA PHE A 114 -31.96 30.47 -3.11
C PHE A 114 -31.01 31.56 -2.56
N SER A 115 -31.27 32.09 -1.36
CA SER A 115 -30.39 33.05 -0.69
C SER A 115 -29.10 32.42 -0.14
N GLY A 116 -29.15 31.15 0.28
CA GLY A 116 -28.00 30.38 0.71
C GLY A 116 -27.07 30.04 -0.46
N ALA A 117 -27.62 29.65 -1.61
CA ALA A 117 -26.83 29.46 -2.83
C ALA A 117 -26.10 30.74 -3.26
N PHE A 118 -26.78 31.90 -3.21
CA PHE A 118 -26.14 33.18 -3.54
C PHE A 118 -25.04 33.57 -2.54
N ARG A 119 -25.21 33.23 -1.25
CA ARG A 119 -24.19 33.47 -0.22
C ARG A 119 -22.97 32.57 -0.44
N LEU A 120 -23.17 31.30 -0.78
CA LEU A 120 -22.09 30.35 -1.10
C LEU A 120 -21.29 30.80 -2.33
N LEU A 121 -21.95 31.33 -3.37
CA LEU A 121 -21.23 31.86 -4.55
C LEU A 121 -20.29 33.03 -4.23
N LYS A 122 -20.61 33.81 -3.19
CA LYS A 122 -19.81 34.97 -2.75
C LYS A 122 -18.83 34.64 -1.63
N ASP A 123 -18.78 33.39 -1.20
CA ASP A 123 -17.93 32.98 -0.09
C ASP A 123 -16.50 32.75 -0.58
N GLU A 124 -15.63 33.72 -0.32
CA GLU A 124 -14.22 33.67 -0.73
C GLU A 124 -13.45 32.54 -0.03
N GLU A 125 -13.83 32.20 1.21
CA GLU A 125 -13.20 31.12 1.97
C GLU A 125 -13.53 29.76 1.36
N LEU A 126 -14.79 29.56 0.95
CA LEU A 126 -15.22 28.38 0.22
C LEU A 126 -14.43 28.20 -1.09
N TRP A 127 -14.33 29.26 -1.90
CA TRP A 127 -13.59 29.19 -3.17
C TRP A 127 -12.09 28.98 -2.94
N HIS A 128 -11.51 29.54 -1.89
CA HIS A 128 -10.11 29.31 -1.53
C HIS A 128 -9.84 27.85 -1.17
N ALA A 129 -10.75 27.22 -0.43
CA ALA A 129 -10.67 25.79 -0.09
C ALA A 129 -10.95 24.87 -1.29
N LEU A 130 -11.85 25.27 -2.20
CA LEU A 130 -12.28 24.45 -3.34
C LEU A 130 -11.31 24.50 -4.53
N THR A 131 -10.64 25.62 -4.74
CA THR A 131 -9.66 25.82 -5.85
C THR A 131 -8.60 24.71 -5.95
N PRO A 132 -7.90 24.29 -4.88
CA PRO A 132 -6.92 23.22 -4.97
C PRO A 132 -7.55 21.86 -5.31
N LEU A 133 -8.80 21.59 -4.91
CA LEU A 133 -9.52 20.37 -5.27
C LEU A 133 -9.82 20.33 -6.77
N ILE A 134 -10.29 21.45 -7.33
CA ILE A 134 -10.53 21.58 -8.78
C ILE A 134 -9.19 21.44 -9.54
N GLY A 135 -8.12 22.06 -9.03
CA GLY A 135 -6.78 21.92 -9.59
C GLY A 135 -6.29 20.47 -9.62
N GLY A 136 -6.47 19.73 -8.51
CA GLY A 136 -6.15 18.31 -8.43
C GLY A 136 -7.01 17.43 -9.33
N LEU A 137 -8.31 17.75 -9.48
CA LEU A 137 -9.18 17.03 -10.41
C LEU A 137 -8.73 17.23 -11.86
N LYS A 138 -8.30 18.44 -12.23
CA LYS A 138 -7.78 18.74 -13.58
C LYS A 138 -6.50 17.97 -13.89
N THR A 139 -5.58 17.85 -12.93
CA THR A 139 -4.35 17.06 -13.12
C THR A 139 -4.66 15.56 -13.19
N PHE A 140 -5.62 15.09 -12.41
CA PHE A 140 -6.11 13.72 -12.49
C PHE A 140 -6.72 13.39 -13.86
N THR A 141 -7.63 14.23 -14.39
CA THR A 141 -8.23 14.00 -15.71
C THR A 141 -7.19 14.07 -16.82
N ALA A 142 -6.24 15.01 -16.75
CA ALA A 142 -5.13 15.07 -17.71
C ALA A 142 -4.22 13.84 -17.64
N GLY A 143 -4.12 13.20 -16.46
CA GLY A 143 -3.43 11.93 -16.30
C GLY A 143 -4.19 10.74 -16.88
N LEU A 144 -5.53 10.75 -16.82
CA LEU A 144 -6.39 9.73 -17.43
C LEU A 144 -6.42 9.80 -18.96
N ASP A 145 -6.36 11.01 -19.53
CA ASP A 145 -6.32 11.24 -20.98
C ASP A 145 -4.97 10.84 -21.61
N ARG A 146 -3.96 10.52 -20.80
CA ARG A 146 -2.65 10.09 -21.28
C ARG A 146 -2.72 8.62 -21.69
N ASP A 147 -2.66 8.36 -23.00
CA ASP A 147 -2.56 6.99 -23.52
C ASP A 147 -1.29 6.31 -23.01
N VAL A 148 -1.45 5.31 -22.14
CA VAL A 148 -0.37 4.44 -21.68
C VAL A 148 -0.41 3.19 -22.56
N GLU A 149 0.32 3.23 -23.67
CA GLU A 149 0.33 2.14 -24.67
C GLU A 149 0.72 0.79 -24.04
N ARG A 150 1.60 0.79 -23.02
CA ARG A 150 1.96 -0.39 -22.19
C ARG A 150 2.52 0.03 -20.81
N PRO A 151 1.89 -0.34 -19.67
CA PRO A 151 2.23 0.17 -18.33
C PRO A 151 3.66 -0.12 -17.84
N VAL A 152 4.28 -1.21 -18.28
CA VAL A 152 5.60 -1.65 -17.81
C VAL A 152 6.74 -0.96 -18.57
N SER A 153 6.57 -0.72 -19.87
CA SER A 153 7.57 -0.06 -20.72
C SER A 153 7.64 1.45 -20.48
N ASP A 154 6.52 2.08 -20.12
CA ASP A 154 6.45 3.53 -19.91
C ASP A 154 7.24 3.99 -18.66
N ARG A 155 7.35 3.13 -17.64
CA ARG A 155 8.12 3.41 -16.41
C ARG A 155 9.57 2.93 -16.48
N THR A 156 9.85 1.88 -17.24
CA THR A 156 11.18 1.22 -17.23
C THR A 156 12.08 1.67 -18.40
N GLY A 157 11.51 2.31 -19.43
CA GLY A 157 12.25 2.70 -20.64
C GLY A 157 12.82 1.51 -21.44
N LYS A 158 12.41 0.28 -21.10
CA LYS A 158 12.89 -0.95 -21.73
C LYS A 158 11.85 -1.43 -22.74
N PRO A 159 12.24 -1.71 -23.99
CA PRO A 159 11.36 -2.40 -24.92
C PRO A 159 11.06 -3.80 -24.36
N SER A 160 9.78 -4.14 -24.26
CA SER A 160 9.35 -5.50 -23.93
C SER A 160 9.54 -6.36 -25.19
N ASP A 161 10.71 -6.96 -25.33
CA ASP A 161 10.99 -7.90 -26.41
C ASP A 161 10.52 -9.30 -25.95
N PHE A 162 9.35 -9.69 -26.43
CA PHE A 162 8.92 -11.09 -26.46
C PHE A 162 8.54 -11.38 -27.91
N GLN A 163 9.56 -11.75 -28.69
CA GLN A 163 9.43 -12.54 -29.92
C GLN A 163 10.10 -13.89 -29.70
#